data_AF-A0A1F5B569-F1
#
_entry.id   AF-A0A1F5B569-F1
#
_cell.length_a   1.000
_cell.length_b   1.000
_cell.length_c   1.000
_cell.angle_alpha   90.00
_cell.angle_beta   90.00
_cell.angle_gamma   90.00
#
_symmetry.space_group_name_H-M   'P 1'
#
loop_
_entity.id
_entity.type
_entity.pdbx_description
1 polymer ?
#
loop_
_entity_poly.entity_id
_entity_poly.type
_entity_poly.pdbx_seq_one_letter_code
_entity_poly.pdbx_strand_id
1 'polypeptide(L)'
;MGKQLLRSGTSVLANYIEANSASSKKDFINFFTHALKSANESKVWLTLLRDTDKGDRTELEWLLKELIEIANVLASSILILKGKR
;
A
#
# COMPACT_ATOMS: atom_id res chain seq x y z
N MET A 1 -14.04 4.67 9.15
CA MET A 1 -13.17 3.53 8.81
C MET A 1 -13.33 3.14 7.34
N GLY A 2 -14.49 2.63 6.90
CA GLY A 2 -14.70 2.20 5.50
C GLY A 2 -14.33 3.23 4.40
N LYS A 3 -14.75 4.50 4.53
CA LYS A 3 -14.37 5.55 3.57
C LYS A 3 -12.85 5.80 3.49
N GLN A 4 -12.15 5.70 4.62
CA GLN A 4 -10.69 5.92 4.67
C GLN A 4 -9.94 4.71 4.11
N LEU A 5 -10.41 3.49 4.40
CA LEU A 5 -9.88 2.27 3.78
C LEU A 5 -10.08 2.29 2.26
N LEU A 6 -11.27 2.64 1.78
CA LEU A 6 -11.54 2.71 0.34
C LEU A 6 -10.62 3.73 -0.36
N ARG A 7 -10.45 4.91 0.24
CA ARG A 7 -9.56 5.95 -0.29
C ARG A 7 -8.10 5.49 -0.30
N SER A 8 -7.59 4.99 0.82
CA SER A 8 -6.19 4.58 0.94
C SER A 8 -5.89 3.34 0.09
N GLY A 9 -6.77 2.35 0.03
CA GLY A 9 -6.62 1.15 -0.78
C GLY A 9 -6.58 1.45 -2.28
N THR A 10 -7.52 2.25 -2.78
CA THR A 10 -7.53 2.65 -4.20
C THR A 10 -6.35 3.56 -4.55
N SER A 11 -5.85 4.36 -3.59
CA SER A 11 -4.65 5.19 -3.77
C SER A 11 -3.37 4.37 -4.00
N VAL A 12 -3.29 3.13 -3.51
CA VAL A 12 -2.14 2.24 -3.81
C VAL A 12 -2.05 2.00 -5.31
N LEU A 13 -3.17 1.58 -5.91
CA LEU A 13 -3.25 1.33 -7.35
C LEU A 13 -3.06 2.61 -8.15
N ALA A 14 -3.70 3.71 -7.76
CA ALA A 14 -3.57 4.98 -8.46
C ALA A 14 -2.09 5.42 -8.54
N ASN A 15 -1.36 5.42 -7.43
CA ASN A 15 0.05 5.80 -7.43
C ASN A 15 0.94 4.79 -8.19
N TYR A 16 0.61 3.51 -8.20
CA TYR A 16 1.33 2.53 -9.03
C TYR A 16 1.16 2.82 -10.53
N ILE A 17 -0.04 3.16 -10.97
CA ILE A 17 -0.29 3.54 -12.37
C ILE A 17 0.42 4.84 -12.74
N GLU A 18 0.37 5.86 -11.87
CA GLU A 18 1.11 7.11 -12.08
C GLU A 18 2.62 6.90 -12.19
N ALA A 19 3.18 5.98 -11.39
CA ALA A 19 4.59 5.63 -11.48
C ALA A 19 4.97 5.09 -12.87
N ASN A 20 4.10 4.29 -13.51
CA ASN A 20 4.37 3.76 -14.85
C ASN A 20 4.41 4.85 -15.93
N SER A 21 3.77 6.00 -15.68
CA SER A 21 3.80 7.18 -16.54
C SER A 21 4.88 8.19 -16.12
N ALA A 22 5.73 7.86 -15.15
CA ALA A 22 6.69 8.80 -14.58
C ALA A 22 7.76 9.24 -15.60
N SER A 23 8.06 10.53 -15.57
CA SER A 23 9.00 11.17 -16.51
C SER A 23 10.48 10.94 -16.15
N SER A 24 10.76 10.44 -14.95
CA SER A 24 12.13 10.18 -14.48
C SER A 24 12.18 9.09 -13.42
N LYS A 25 13.36 8.52 -13.18
CA LYS A 25 13.59 7.56 -12.10
C LYS A 25 13.25 8.14 -10.72
N LYS A 26 13.56 9.42 -10.48
CA LYS A 26 13.23 10.10 -9.21
C LYS A 26 11.72 10.17 -9.02
N ASP A 27 11.00 10.51 -10.09
CA ASP A 27 9.54 10.64 -10.08
C ASP A 27 8.87 9.28 -9.89
N PHE A 28 9.35 8.24 -10.58
CA PHE A 28 8.93 6.85 -10.36
C PHE A 28 9.07 6.42 -8.90
N ILE A 29 10.23 6.71 -8.28
CA ILE A 29 10.47 6.40 -6.86
C ILE A 29 9.50 7.16 -5.95
N ASN A 30 9.17 8.41 -6.27
CA ASN A 30 8.22 9.20 -5.48
C ASN A 30 6.83 8.57 -5.51
N PHE A 31 6.31 8.23 -6.69
CA PHE A 31 5.00 7.55 -6.81
C PHE A 31 4.98 6.20 -6.12
N PHE A 32 6.02 5.37 -6.27
CA PHE A 32 6.13 4.12 -5.50
C PHE A 32 6.15 4.36 -3.98
N THR A 33 6.81 5.43 -3.54
CA THR A 33 6.81 5.83 -2.13
C THR A 33 5.42 6.25 -1.66
N HIS A 34 4.65 6.95 -2.50
CA HIS A 34 3.25 7.29 -2.20
C HIS A 34 2.36 6.04 -2.15
N ALA A 35 2.51 5.11 -3.10
CA ALA A 35 1.81 3.82 -3.07
C ALA A 35 2.10 3.05 -1.76
N LEU A 36 3.36 3.00 -1.33
CA LEU A 36 3.76 2.36 -0.07
C LEU A 36 3.13 3.05 1.15
N LYS A 37 3.08 4.38 1.18
CA LYS A 37 2.39 5.13 2.26
C LYS A 37 0.90 4.78 2.32
N SER A 38 0.23 4.73 1.16
CA SER A 38 -1.18 4.34 1.06
C SER A 38 -1.42 2.88 1.49
N ALA A 39 -0.50 1.96 1.17
CA ALA A 39 -0.58 0.58 1.63
C ALA A 39 -0.43 0.49 3.15
N ASN A 40 0.49 1.26 3.73
CA ASN A 40 0.65 1.34 5.19
C ASN A 40 -0.58 1.94 5.88
N GLU A 41 -1.20 2.98 5.31
CA GLU A 41 -2.46 3.54 5.82
C GLU A 41 -3.59 2.50 5.74
N SER A 42 -3.69 1.77 4.63
CA SER A 42 -4.70 0.71 4.46
C SER A 42 -4.54 -0.40 5.51
N LYS A 43 -3.29 -0.76 5.89
CA LYS A 43 -3.02 -1.75 6.96
C LYS A 43 -3.58 -1.29 8.30
N VAL A 44 -3.44 -0.02 8.64
CA VAL A 44 -4.01 0.54 9.87
C VAL A 44 -5.52 0.36 9.88
N TRP A 45 -6.19 0.67 8.77
CA TRP A 45 -7.65 0.56 8.70
C TRP A 45 -8.14 -0.89 8.73
N LEU A 46 -7.49 -1.82 8.04
CA LEU A 46 -7.82 -3.25 8.12
C LEU A 46 -7.58 -3.82 9.52
N THR A 47 -6.48 -3.43 10.15
CA THR A 47 -6.16 -3.83 11.54
C THR A 47 -7.24 -3.33 12.50
N LEU A 48 -7.66 -2.07 12.38
CA LEU A 48 -8.73 -1.51 13.19
C LEU A 48 -10.07 -2.22 12.94
N LEU A 49 -10.40 -2.58 11.70
CA LEU A 49 -11.62 -3.35 11.41
C LEU A 49 -11.57 -4.72 12.08
N ARG A 50 -10.44 -5.42 12.02
CA ARG A 50 -10.24 -6.73 12.66
C ARG A 50 -10.35 -6.64 14.17
N ASP A 51 -9.64 -5.69 14.77
CA ASP A 51 -9.52 -5.58 16.23
C ASP A 51 -10.78 -4.99 16.90
N THR A 52 -11.63 -4.33 16.12
CA THR A 52 -12.94 -3.84 16.58
C THR A 52 -14.12 -4.73 16.18
N ASP A 53 -13.84 -5.93 15.65
CA ASP A 53 -14.83 -6.92 15.24
C ASP A 53 -15.85 -6.36 14.21
N LYS A 54 -15.36 -5.55 13.26
CA LYS A 54 -16.17 -4.85 12.24
C LYS A 54 -16.05 -5.47 10.84
N GLY A 55 -15.99 -6.79 10.77
CA GLY A 55 -15.98 -7.55 9.52
C GLY A 55 -15.63 -9.02 9.77
N ASP A 56 -15.63 -9.83 8.71
CA ASP A 56 -15.21 -11.22 8.83
C ASP A 56 -13.71 -11.29 9.16
N ARG A 57 -13.38 -11.94 10.27
CA ARG A 57 -12.00 -11.99 10.75
C ARG A 57 -11.08 -12.73 9.80
N THR A 58 -11.55 -13.81 9.17
CA THR A 58 -10.75 -14.62 8.24
C THR A 58 -10.42 -13.82 6.98
N GLU A 59 -11.40 -13.12 6.43
CA GLU A 59 -11.25 -12.24 5.28
C GLU A 59 -10.31 -11.06 5.60
N LEU A 60 -10.49 -10.42 6.76
CA LEU A 60 -9.63 -9.31 7.18
C LEU A 60 -8.18 -9.73 7.41
N GLU A 61 -7.96 -10.91 7.98
CA GLU A 61 -6.61 -11.49 8.16
C GLU A 61 -5.97 -11.82 6.80
N TRP A 62 -6.73 -12.38 5.86
CA TRP A 62 -6.27 -12.63 4.50
C TRP A 62 -5.91 -11.33 3.78
N LEU A 63 -6.80 -10.33 3.77
CA LEU A 63 -6.55 -9.01 3.17
C LEU A 63 -5.34 -8.31 3.77
N LEU A 64 -5.15 -8.41 5.09
CA LEU A 64 -4.00 -7.82 5.76
C LEU A 64 -2.70 -8.50 5.31
N LYS A 65 -2.70 -9.82 5.14
CA LYS A 65 -1.55 -10.57 4.62
C LYS A 65 -1.18 -10.13 3.20
N GLU A 66 -2.15 -10.09 2.28
CA GLU A 66 -1.94 -9.62 0.90
C GLU A 66 -1.37 -8.19 0.87
N LEU A 67 -1.92 -7.32 1.71
CA LEU A 67 -1.47 -5.93 1.78
C LEU A 67 -0.04 -5.78 2.35
N ILE A 68 0.37 -6.66 3.26
CA ILE A 68 1.75 -6.75 3.74
C ILE A 68 2.68 -7.17 2.60
N GLU A 69 2.30 -8.17 1.81
CA GLU A 69 3.09 -8.63 0.67
C GLU A 69 3.25 -7.50 -0.37
N ILE A 70 2.18 -6.79 -0.71
CA ILE A 70 2.22 -5.61 -1.59
C ILE A 70 3.16 -4.54 -1.03
N ALA A 71 3.07 -4.22 0.25
CA ALA A 71 3.95 -3.23 0.88
C ALA A 71 5.43 -3.65 0.82
N ASN A 72 5.73 -4.94 1.01
CA ASN A 72 7.09 -5.48 0.93
C ASN A 72 7.66 -5.40 -0.50
N VAL A 73 6.84 -5.67 -1.52
CA VAL A 73 7.22 -5.53 -2.93
C VAL A 73 7.54 -4.07 -3.26
N LEU A 74 6.67 -3.13 -2.84
CA LEU A 74 6.88 -1.70 -3.05
C LEU A 74 8.15 -1.22 -2.34
N ALA A 75 8.36 -1.60 -1.07
CA ALA A 75 9.54 -1.23 -0.30
C ALA A 75 10.84 -1.77 -0.91
N SER A 76 10.86 -3.05 -1.29
CA SER A 76 12.00 -3.68 -1.95
C SER A 76 12.33 -3.00 -3.28
N SER A 77 11.32 -2.66 -4.07
CA SER A 77 11.49 -1.94 -5.35
C SER A 77 12.14 -0.57 -5.12
N ILE A 78 11.70 0.18 -4.11
CA ILE A 78 12.27 1.48 -3.75
C ILE A 78 13.74 1.34 -3.31
N LEU A 79 14.08 0.34 -2.51
CA LEU A 79 15.45 0.09 -2.04
C LEU A 79 16.40 -0.22 -3.20
N ILE A 80 15.98 -1.10 -4.11
CA ILE A 80 16.73 -1.44 -5.33
C ILE A 80 16.96 -0.19 -6.18
N LEU A 81 15.91 0.62 -6.41
CA LEU A 81 16.02 1.84 -7.21
C LEU A 81 16.95 2.89 -6.59
N LYS A 82 17.03 2.94 -5.25
CA LYS A 82 17.93 3.85 -4.51
C LYS A 82 19.36 3.31 -4.36
N GLY A 83 19.65 2.09 -4.79
CA GLY A 83 20.98 1.47 -4.63
C GLY A 83 21.35 1.18 -3.17
N LYS A 84 20.35 1.03 -2.29
CA LYS A 84 20.53 0.70 -0.86
C LYS A 84 20.13 -0.75 -0.64
N ARG A 85 21.08 -1.67 -0.76
CA ARG A 85 20.95 -3.05 -0.28
C ARG A 85 21.79 -3.22 0.97
#